data_AF-A0A839YKE5-F1
#
_entry.id   AF-A0A839YKE5-F1
#
_cell.length_a   1.000
_cell.length_b   1.000
_cell.length_c   1.000
_cell.angle_alpha   90.00
_cell.angle_beta   90.00
_cell.angle_gamma   90.00
#
_symmetry.space_group_name_H-M   'P 1'
#
loop_
_entity.id
_entity.type
_entity.pdbx_description
1 polymer ?
#
loop_
_entity_poly.entity_id
_entity_poly.type
_entity_poly.pdbx_seq_one_letter_code
_entity_poly.pdbx_strand_id
1 'polypeptide(L)'
;MTIYTIGYEGATVDSFLAALTAAGVRRVVDVRALPLSRRPGFSKSSLAAALKEVGIDYVHLKPLGTPKPGRDAAKKGDVATLTAVYEAQLALPEAQVAAARMLELADERPSALLCFERDPCHCHRTLLLAAVGEGREVVDLYA
;
A
#
# COMPACT_ATOMS: atom_id res chain seq x y z
N MET A 1 -4.26 10.05 -14.19
CA MET A 1 -2.95 9.44 -13.91
C MET A 1 -3.19 8.13 -13.16
N THR A 2 -2.51 7.06 -13.56
CA THR A 2 -2.69 5.70 -13.02
C THR A 2 -2.00 5.53 -11.66
N ILE A 3 -2.67 4.89 -10.70
CA ILE A 3 -2.10 4.44 -9.42
C ILE A 3 -2.03 2.93 -9.44
N TYR A 4 -0.84 2.37 -9.25
CA TYR A 4 -0.68 0.94 -9.11
C TYR A 4 -0.94 0.52 -7.67
N THR A 5 -1.36 -0.72 -7.46
CA THR A 5 -1.39 -1.31 -6.13
C THR A 5 -0.71 -2.67 -6.15
N ILE A 6 -0.13 -3.10 -5.03
CA ILE A 6 0.51 -4.41 -4.91
C ILE A 6 0.43 -4.94 -3.47
N GLY A 7 0.17 -6.24 -3.35
CA GLY A 7 0.17 -6.97 -2.09
C GLY A 7 1.22 -8.07 -2.13
N TYR A 8 1.90 -8.33 -1.02
CA TYR A 8 3.00 -9.29 -0.97
C TYR A 8 2.68 -10.62 -0.27
N GLU A 9 1.42 -10.84 0.13
CA GLU A 9 0.95 -12.14 0.58
C GLU A 9 1.17 -13.17 -0.54
N GLY A 10 1.73 -14.33 -0.19
CA GLY A 10 2.14 -15.34 -1.17
C GLY A 10 3.44 -15.03 -1.94
N ALA A 11 3.81 -13.75 -2.11
CA ALA A 11 4.93 -13.33 -2.95
C ALA A 11 6.35 -13.53 -2.36
N THR A 12 7.32 -13.76 -3.25
CA THR A 12 8.75 -13.65 -2.95
C THR A 12 9.23 -12.23 -3.24
N VAL A 13 10.40 -11.82 -2.75
CA VAL A 13 10.98 -10.51 -3.13
C VAL A 13 11.19 -10.46 -4.65
N ASP A 14 11.71 -11.54 -5.24
CA ASP A 14 11.99 -11.59 -6.68
C ASP A 14 10.70 -11.45 -7.51
N SER A 15 9.64 -12.19 -7.19
CA SER A 15 8.35 -12.07 -7.90
C SER A 15 7.73 -10.69 -7.72
N PHE A 16 7.89 -10.10 -6.53
CA PHE A 16 7.43 -8.76 -6.21
C PHE A 16 8.17 -7.68 -7.03
N LEU A 17 9.50 -7.73 -7.07
CA LEU A 17 10.30 -6.81 -7.86
C LEU A 17 10.02 -6.96 -9.36
N ALA A 18 9.91 -8.20 -9.85
CA ALA A 18 9.58 -8.48 -11.25
C ALA A 18 8.23 -7.86 -11.66
N ALA A 19 7.19 -8.00 -10.83
CA ALA A 19 5.88 -7.39 -11.07
C ALA A 19 5.96 -5.85 -11.15
N LEU A 20 6.70 -5.22 -10.22
CA LEU A 20 6.88 -3.77 -10.22
C LEU A 20 7.66 -3.27 -11.44
N THR A 21 8.74 -3.95 -11.80
CA THR A 21 9.57 -3.57 -12.95
C THR A 21 8.81 -3.76 -14.26
N ALA A 22 8.05 -4.85 -14.42
CA ALA A 22 7.24 -5.09 -15.61
C ALA A 22 6.16 -4.01 -15.81
N ALA A 23 5.59 -3.50 -14.71
CA ALA A 23 4.63 -2.40 -14.73
C ALA A 23 5.27 -1.00 -14.85
N GLY A 24 6.61 -0.91 -14.88
CA GLY A 24 7.32 0.37 -14.94
C GLY A 24 7.19 1.22 -13.66
N VAL A 25 6.85 0.60 -12.52
CA VAL A 25 6.76 1.31 -11.24
C VAL A 25 8.13 1.84 -10.85
N ARG A 26 8.16 3.11 -10.44
CA ARG A 26 9.40 3.82 -10.01
C ARG A 26 9.41 4.14 -8.52
N ARG A 27 8.29 3.93 -7.82
CA ARG A 27 8.16 4.19 -6.39
C ARG A 27 7.16 3.23 -5.75
N VAL A 28 7.50 2.70 -4.59
CA VAL A 28 6.57 2.01 -3.70
C VAL A 28 6.20 2.95 -2.56
N VAL A 29 4.90 3.15 -2.38
CA VAL A 29 4.32 3.87 -1.24
C VAL A 29 3.77 2.84 -0.27
N ASP A 30 4.53 2.57 0.79
CA ASP A 30 4.11 1.71 1.89
C ASP A 30 3.06 2.43 2.72
N VAL A 31 1.84 1.91 2.71
CA VAL A 31 0.71 2.41 3.50
C VAL A 31 0.46 1.56 4.74
N ARG A 32 1.35 0.62 5.10
CA ARG A 32 1.19 -0.20 6.32
C ARG A 32 1.38 0.65 7.57
N ALA A 33 0.52 0.44 8.57
CA ALA A 33 0.71 1.06 9.89
C ALA A 33 2.00 0.59 10.57
N LEU A 34 2.33 -0.70 10.38
CA LEU A 34 3.54 -1.35 10.87
C LEU A 34 4.22 -2.03 9.67
N PRO A 35 5.33 -1.48 9.14
CA PRO A 35 6.05 -2.07 8.02
C PRO A 35 6.99 -3.20 8.50
N LEU A 36 6.43 -4.11 9.30
CA LEU A 36 7.08 -5.30 9.83
C LEU A 36 6.45 -6.51 9.17
N SER A 37 7.25 -7.47 8.73
CA SER A 37 6.76 -8.67 8.09
C SER A 37 7.53 -9.90 8.55
N ARG A 38 6.81 -10.99 8.74
CA ARG A 38 7.38 -12.34 8.92
C ARG A 38 7.81 -12.96 7.59
N ARG A 39 7.35 -12.42 6.46
CA ARG A 39 7.78 -12.85 5.13
C ARG A 39 9.19 -12.29 4.88
N PRO A 40 10.19 -13.14 4.59
CA PRO A 40 11.56 -12.69 4.36
C PRO A 40 11.63 -11.56 3.34
N GLY A 41 12.41 -10.52 3.64
CA GLY A 41 12.62 -9.38 2.74
C GLY A 41 11.53 -8.29 2.76
N PHE A 42 10.35 -8.52 3.36
CA PHE A 42 9.25 -7.54 3.33
C PHE A 42 9.16 -6.62 4.57
N SER A 43 10.12 -6.70 5.48
CA SER A 43 10.28 -5.69 6.54
C SER A 43 10.92 -4.42 5.96
N LYS A 44 10.55 -3.24 6.50
CA LYS A 44 10.89 -1.91 5.97
C LYS A 44 12.32 -1.80 5.41
N SER A 45 13.33 -2.08 6.22
CA SER A 45 14.73 -1.89 5.83
C SER A 45 15.17 -2.82 4.71
N SER A 46 14.79 -4.11 4.79
CA SER A 46 15.11 -5.10 3.76
C SER A 46 14.41 -4.80 2.45
N LEU A 47 13.13 -4.42 2.50
CA LEU A 47 12.35 -4.11 1.32
C LEU A 47 12.87 -2.84 0.64
N ALA A 48 13.17 -1.80 1.42
CA ALA A 48 13.74 -0.57 0.89
C ALA A 48 15.11 -0.81 0.23
N ALA A 49 15.94 -1.69 0.79
CA ALA A 49 17.22 -2.07 0.18
C ALA A 49 17.02 -2.80 -1.15
N ALA A 50 16.17 -3.83 -1.19
CA ALA A 50 15.88 -4.60 -2.39
C ALA A 50 15.27 -3.74 -3.52
N LEU A 51 14.35 -2.82 -3.19
CA LEU A 51 13.79 -1.87 -4.14
C LEU A 51 14.85 -0.92 -4.71
N LYS A 52 15.77 -0.44 -3.86
CA LYS A 52 16.85 0.46 -4.27
C LYS A 52 17.81 -0.22 -5.25
N GLU A 53 18.10 -1.51 -5.09
CA GLU A 53 18.95 -2.27 -6.01
C GLU A 53 18.41 -2.29 -7.45
N VAL A 54 17.09 -2.22 -7.61
CA VAL A 54 16.42 -2.14 -8.92
C VAL A 54 15.97 -0.72 -9.29
N GLY A 55 16.42 0.30 -8.55
CA GLY A 55 16.15 1.71 -8.86
C GLY A 55 14.70 2.16 -8.59
N ILE A 56 14.01 1.49 -7.66
CA ILE A 56 12.66 1.85 -7.20
C ILE A 56 12.75 2.54 -5.84
N ASP A 57 12.14 3.72 -5.75
CA ASP A 57 12.10 4.50 -4.50
C ASP A 57 11.13 3.86 -3.49
N TYR A 58 11.40 4.06 -2.20
CA TYR A 58 10.51 3.63 -1.12
C TYR A 58 10.11 4.81 -0.25
N VAL A 59 8.80 5.00 -0.06
CA VAL A 59 8.23 6.00 0.83
C VAL A 59 7.25 5.31 1.78
N HIS A 60 7.30 5.63 3.07
CA HIS A 60 6.38 5.08 4.07
C HIS A 60 5.45 6.17 4.59
N LEU A 61 4.16 6.04 4.33
CA LEU A 61 3.10 6.94 4.80
C LEU A 61 2.31 6.28 5.93
N LYS A 62 2.94 6.18 7.10
CA LYS A 62 2.35 5.57 8.30
C LYS A 62 0.92 6.06 8.64
N PRO A 63 0.56 7.35 8.50
CA PRO A 63 -0.80 7.82 8.82
C PRO A 63 -1.90 7.20 7.95
N LEU A 64 -1.55 6.63 6.80
CA LEU A 64 -2.49 5.88 5.94
C LEU A 64 -2.65 4.42 6.35
N GLY A 65 -1.98 3.98 7.41
CA GLY A 65 -2.02 2.61 7.87
C GLY A 65 -3.23 2.28 8.72
N THR A 66 -3.75 1.06 8.53
CA THR A 66 -4.87 0.56 9.32
C THR A 66 -4.50 0.41 10.80
N PRO A 67 -5.28 0.99 11.73
CA PRO A 67 -5.11 0.81 13.17
C PRO A 67 -5.21 -0.66 13.60
N LYS A 68 -4.71 -0.99 14.81
CA LYS A 68 -4.71 -2.37 15.31
C LYS A 68 -6.10 -3.05 15.26
N PRO A 69 -7.20 -2.42 15.71
CA PRO A 69 -8.52 -3.02 15.61
C PRO A 69 -8.90 -3.37 14.16
N GLY A 70 -8.65 -2.46 13.20
CA GLY A 70 -8.92 -2.70 11.79
C GLY A 70 -8.04 -3.81 11.20
N ARG A 71 -6.76 -3.89 11.57
CA ARG A 71 -5.88 -5.00 11.16
C ARG A 71 -6.35 -6.35 11.71
N ASP A 72 -6.85 -6.38 12.93
CA ASP A 72 -7.37 -7.59 13.53
C ASP A 72 -8.72 -8.00 12.89
N ALA A 73 -9.53 -7.04 12.46
CA ALA A 73 -10.74 -7.26 11.67
C ALA A 73 -10.43 -7.82 10.27
N ALA A 74 -9.47 -7.21 9.56
CA ALA A 74 -9.03 -7.67 8.24
C ALA A 74 -8.59 -9.14 8.25
N LYS A 75 -7.81 -9.56 9.26
CA LYS A 75 -7.39 -10.96 9.43
C LYS A 75 -8.53 -11.95 9.65
N LYS A 76 -9.66 -11.48 10.18
CA LYS A 76 -10.87 -12.29 10.42
C LYS A 76 -11.85 -12.25 9.25
N GLY A 77 -11.57 -11.45 8.21
CA GLY A 77 -12.52 -11.17 7.14
C GLY A 77 -13.70 -10.29 7.59
N ASP A 78 -13.59 -9.59 8.71
CA ASP A 78 -14.62 -8.67 9.20
C ASP A 78 -14.48 -7.31 8.49
N VAL A 79 -15.08 -7.24 7.31
CA VAL A 79 -15.03 -6.06 6.43
C VAL A 79 -15.74 -4.86 7.07
N ALA A 80 -16.85 -5.08 7.77
CA ALA A 80 -17.62 -3.99 8.37
C ALA A 80 -16.81 -3.26 9.44
N THR A 81 -16.17 -4.01 10.35
CA THR A 81 -15.30 -3.41 11.38
C THR A 81 -14.04 -2.79 10.75
N LEU A 82 -13.45 -3.42 9.73
CA LEU A 82 -12.31 -2.83 9.01
C LEU A 82 -12.67 -1.48 8.42
N THR A 83 -13.79 -1.39 7.70
CA THR A 83 -14.26 -0.16 7.06
C THR A 83 -14.49 0.94 8.09
N ALA A 84 -15.28 0.68 9.13
CA ALA A 84 -15.56 1.69 10.16
C ALA A 84 -14.30 2.21 10.87
N VAL A 85 -13.36 1.31 11.21
CA VAL A 85 -12.10 1.71 11.85
C VAL A 85 -11.21 2.50 10.90
N TYR A 86 -11.19 2.14 9.61
CA TYR A 86 -10.32 2.80 8.64
C TYR A 86 -10.88 4.14 8.17
N GLU A 87 -12.20 4.28 8.04
CA GLU A 87 -12.86 5.58 7.81
C GLU A 87 -12.50 6.57 8.93
N ALA A 88 -12.59 6.15 10.20
CA ALA A 88 -12.18 6.98 11.33
C ALA A 88 -10.69 7.35 11.29
N GLN A 89 -9.84 6.45 10.80
CA GLN A 89 -8.41 6.73 10.59
C GLN A 89 -8.20 7.79 9.50
N LEU A 90 -8.91 7.68 8.37
CA LEU A 90 -8.77 8.62 7.24
C LEU A 90 -9.33 10.01 7.54
N ALA A 91 -10.24 10.13 8.52
CA ALA A 91 -10.76 11.40 9.00
C ALA A 91 -9.74 12.20 9.85
N LEU A 92 -8.63 11.60 10.27
CA LEU A 92 -7.60 12.29 11.06
C LEU A 92 -6.82 13.30 10.20
N PRO A 93 -6.47 14.50 10.71
CA PRO A 93 -5.74 15.51 9.96
C PRO A 93 -4.42 14.99 9.36
N GLU A 94 -3.66 14.18 10.10
CA GLU A 94 -2.41 13.60 9.62
C GLU A 94 -2.62 12.58 8.48
N ALA A 95 -3.77 11.90 8.45
CA ALA A 95 -4.11 10.97 7.39
C ALA A 95 -4.52 11.73 6.12
N GLN A 96 -5.25 12.84 6.25
CA GLN A 96 -5.60 13.72 5.13
C GLN A 96 -4.35 14.33 4.48
N VAL A 97 -3.40 14.83 5.29
CA VAL A 97 -2.11 15.34 4.79
C VAL A 97 -1.31 14.23 4.08
N ALA A 98 -1.27 13.03 4.66
CA ALA A 98 -0.59 11.90 4.03
C ALA A 98 -1.27 11.45 2.74
N ALA A 99 -2.60 11.52 2.65
CA ALA A 99 -3.37 11.18 1.45
C ALA A 99 -3.09 12.18 0.31
N ALA A 100 -3.07 13.48 0.62
CA ALA A 100 -2.65 14.50 -0.34
C ALA A 100 -1.22 14.23 -0.83
N ARG A 101 -0.28 13.94 0.08
CA ARG A 101 1.10 13.59 -0.29
C ARG A 101 1.17 12.31 -1.13
N MET A 102 0.34 11.31 -0.86
CA MET A 102 0.25 10.08 -1.66
C MET A 102 -0.14 10.39 -3.11
N LEU A 103 -1.14 11.26 -3.32
CA LEU A 103 -1.58 11.66 -4.65
C LEU A 103 -0.49 12.44 -5.40
N GLU A 104 0.17 13.40 -4.74
CA GLU A 104 1.32 14.13 -5.30
C GLU A 104 2.43 13.16 -5.73
N LEU A 105 2.78 12.19 -4.87
CA LEU A 105 3.81 11.20 -5.18
C LEU A 105 3.43 10.36 -6.41
N ALA A 106 2.14 10.04 -6.57
CA ALA A 106 1.64 9.29 -7.72
C ALA A 106 1.58 10.14 -9.00
N ASP A 107 1.48 11.47 -8.88
CA ASP A 107 1.53 12.40 -10.02
C ASP A 107 2.96 12.72 -10.46
N GLU A 108 3.94 12.65 -9.55
CA GLU A 108 5.35 12.83 -9.88
C GLU A 108 5.91 11.69 -10.77
N ARG A 109 5.51 10.44 -10.51
CA ARG A 109 6.00 9.25 -11.23
C ARG A 109 5.15 8.00 -10.94
N PRO A 110 5.22 6.95 -11.80
CA PRO A 110 4.52 5.68 -11.58
C PRO A 110 4.78 5.11 -10.19
N SER A 111 3.72 5.03 -9.37
CA SER A 111 3.80 4.66 -7.96
C SER A 111 2.84 3.51 -7.63
N ALA A 112 3.30 2.56 -6.81
CA ALA A 112 2.49 1.45 -6.31
C ALA A 112 2.20 1.57 -4.82
N LEU A 113 0.93 1.50 -4.43
CA LEU A 113 0.52 1.39 -3.03
C LEU A 113 0.73 -0.04 -2.53
N LEU A 114 1.43 -0.18 -1.41
CA LEU A 114 1.78 -1.48 -0.84
C LEU A 114 0.95 -1.79 0.42
N CYS A 115 0.22 -2.92 0.39
CA CYS A 115 -0.36 -3.57 1.57
C CYS A 115 0.11 -5.02 1.73
N PHE A 116 -0.38 -5.74 2.73
CA PHE A 116 -0.03 -7.16 2.91
C PHE A 116 -0.81 -8.04 1.94
N GLU A 117 -2.12 -7.86 1.92
CA GLU A 117 -3.11 -8.72 1.27
C GLU A 117 -2.89 -8.76 -0.24
N ARG A 118 -2.80 -9.97 -0.82
CA ARG A 118 -2.61 -10.12 -2.28
C ARG A 118 -3.84 -9.63 -3.04
N ASP A 119 -5.01 -10.02 -2.55
CA ASP A 119 -6.31 -9.61 -3.08
C ASP A 119 -6.71 -8.21 -2.56
N PRO A 120 -6.99 -7.24 -3.44
CA PRO A 120 -7.44 -5.91 -3.03
C PRO A 120 -8.87 -5.86 -2.49
N CYS A 121 -9.76 -6.83 -2.80
CA CYS A 121 -11.19 -6.76 -2.49
C CYS A 121 -11.53 -6.49 -1.02
N HIS A 122 -10.64 -6.89 -0.10
CA HIS A 122 -10.80 -6.69 1.34
C HIS A 122 -9.59 -5.99 1.99
N CYS A 123 -8.75 -5.30 1.20
CA CYS A 123 -7.59 -4.56 1.72
C CYS A 123 -7.95 -3.08 1.96
N HIS A 124 -7.31 -2.48 2.96
CA HIS A 124 -7.40 -1.05 3.26
C HIS A 124 -6.97 -0.15 2.09
N ARG A 125 -6.12 -0.62 1.17
CA ARG A 125 -5.74 0.15 -0.03
C ARG A 125 -6.95 0.47 -0.91
N THR A 126 -7.94 -0.42 -0.98
CA THR A 126 -9.19 -0.21 -1.72
C THR A 126 -10.04 0.85 -1.05
N LEU A 127 -10.15 0.79 0.29
CA LEU A 127 -10.85 1.81 1.06
C LEU A 127 -10.17 3.18 0.94
N LEU A 128 -8.83 3.22 0.95
CA LEU A 128 -8.06 4.44 0.75
C LEU A 128 -8.34 5.04 -0.62
N LEU A 129 -8.22 4.24 -1.68
CA LEU A 129 -8.45 4.69 -3.06
C LEU A 129 -9.91 5.08 -3.31
N ALA A 130 -10.88 4.40 -2.68
CA ALA A 130 -12.27 4.82 -2.72
C ALA A 130 -12.49 6.19 -2.06
N ALA A 131 -11.77 6.49 -0.96
CA ALA A 131 -11.91 7.73 -0.23
C ALA A 131 -11.21 8.93 -0.90
N VAL A 132 -10.05 8.73 -1.54
CA VAL A 132 -9.22 9.84 -2.03
C VAL A 132 -8.75 9.71 -3.49
N GLY A 133 -9.06 8.59 -4.15
CA GLY A 133 -8.60 8.27 -5.50
C GLY A 133 -9.58 8.66 -6.61
N GLU A 134 -10.52 9.56 -6.36
CA GLU A 134 -11.50 9.98 -7.37
C GLU A 134 -10.81 10.47 -8.67
N GLY A 135 -11.28 9.99 -9.82
CA GLY A 135 -10.71 10.32 -11.12
C GLY A 135 -9.34 9.66 -11.42
N ARG A 136 -8.85 8.76 -10.56
CA ARG A 136 -7.63 7.99 -10.78
C ARG A 136 -7.95 6.63 -11.38
N GLU A 137 -7.21 6.24 -12.40
CA GLU A 137 -7.19 4.85 -12.87
C GLU A 137 -6.40 4.02 -11.86
N VAL A 138 -6.95 2.89 -11.42
CA VAL A 138 -6.30 1.98 -10.48
C VAL A 138 -5.95 0.68 -11.20
N VAL A 139 -4.70 0.25 -11.08
CA VAL A 139 -4.22 -1.02 -11.66
C VAL A 139 -3.63 -1.88 -10.55
N ASP A 140 -4.26 -3.02 -10.30
CA ASP A 140 -3.79 -3.99 -9.32
C ASP A 140 -2.71 -4.91 -9.93
N LEU A 141 -1.52 -4.88 -9.34
CA LEU A 141 -0.41 -5.75 -9.66
C LEU A 141 -0.43 -6.99 -8.76
N TYR A 142 -0.02 -8.11 -9.34
CA TYR A 142 0.05 -9.39 -8.66
C TYR A 142 1.45 -9.98 -8.78
N ALA A 143 1.99 -10.37 -7.62
CA ALA A 143 3.28 -11.04 -7.47
C ALA A 143 3.13 -12.49 -7.00
#